data_AF-A0A401FI89-F1
#
_entry.id   AF-A0A401FI89-F1
#
_cell.length_a   1.000
_cell.length_b   1.000
_cell.length_c   1.000
_cell.angle_alpha   90.00
_cell.angle_beta   90.00
_cell.angle_gamma   90.00
#
_symmetry.space_group_name_H-M   'P 1'
#
loop_
_entity.id
_entity.type
_entity.pdbx_description
1 polymer ?
#
loop_
_entity_poly.entity_id
_entity_poly.type
_entity_poly.pdbx_seq_one_letter_code
_entity_poly.pdbx_strand_id
1 'polypeptide(L)' 'MNTTSSQLTSQLMDAYLNQQMVSIELTNRHISGLVVGIQNAELFIKGPANQITKISFDKNQIR' A
#
# COMPACT_ATOMS: atom_id res chain seq x y z
N MET A 1 19.66 10.17 -6.49
CA MET A 1 19.35 8.73 -6.36
C MET A 1 18.06 8.64 -5.53
N ASN A 2 16.89 8.49 -6.17
CA ASN A 2 15.54 8.47 -5.53
C ASN A 2 14.86 7.10 -5.76
N THR A 3 15.59 6.00 -5.61
CA THR A 3 15.27 4.73 -6.28
C THR A 3 14.24 3.85 -5.56
N THR A 4 14.12 3.92 -4.23
CA THR A 4 13.29 2.96 -3.48
C THR A 4 11.82 3.37 -3.42
N SER A 5 11.53 4.67 -3.23
CA SER A 5 10.15 5.17 -3.18
C SER A 5 9.46 5.08 -4.54
N SER A 6 10.18 5.36 -5.64
CA SER A 6 9.60 5.26 -6.99
C SER A 6 9.25 3.83 -7.39
N GLN A 7 10.08 2.85 -7.01
CA GLN A 7 9.85 1.44 -7.30
C GLN A 7 8.64 0.90 -6.53
N LEU A 8 8.51 1.23 -5.24
CA LEU A 8 7.36 0.86 -4.42
C LEU A 8 6.05 1.45 -4.98
N THR A 9 6.05 2.74 -5.35
CA THR A 9 4.87 3.37 -5.94
C THR A 9 4.48 2.72 -7.26
N SER A 10 5.45 2.36 -8.11
CA SER A 10 5.19 1.65 -9.37
C SER A 10 4.51 0.30 -9.12
N GLN A 11 5.02 -0.51 -8.19
CA GLN A 11 4.46 -1.83 -7.87
C GLN A 11 3.04 -1.72 -7.30
N LEU A 12 2.79 -0.73 -6.43
CA LEU A 12 1.46 -0.49 -5.87
C LEU A 12 0.48 0.03 -6.94
N MET A 13 0.96 0.80 -7.92
CA MET A 13 0.16 1.26 -9.04
C MET A 13 -0.20 0.11 -9.99
N ASP A 14 0.74 -0.78 -10.28
CA ASP A 14 0.47 -2.00 -11.06
C ASP A 14 -0.54 -2.89 -10.34
N ALA A 15 -0.41 -3.07 -9.02
CA ALA A 15 -1.37 -3.83 -8.23
C ALA A 15 -2.77 -3.19 -8.23
N TYR A 16 -2.85 -1.86 -8.18
CA TYR A 16 -4.11 -1.11 -8.31
C TYR A 16 -4.78 -1.36 -9.67
N LEU A 17 -4.03 -1.21 -10.77
CA LEU A 17 -4.55 -1.36 -12.13
C LEU A 17 -5.02 -2.79 -12.42
N ASN A 18 -4.31 -3.79 -11.90
CA ASN A 18 -4.61 -5.20 -12.11
C ASN A 18 -5.57 -5.80 -11.07
N GLN A 19 -6.07 -4.98 -10.12
CA GLN A 19 -6.87 -5.44 -8.98
C GLN A 19 -6.23 -6.62 -8.25
N GLN A 20 -4.90 -6.57 -8.12
CA GLN A 20 -4.12 -7.63 -7.50
C GLN A 20 -4.17 -7.49 -5.97
N MET A 21 -4.31 -8.63 -5.30
CA MET A 21 -4.21 -8.68 -3.85
C MET A 21 -2.77 -8.45 -3.41
N VAL A 22 -2.56 -7.47 -2.55
CA VAL A 22 -1.26 -7.16 -1.96
C VAL A 22 -1.25 -7.55 -0.49
N SER A 23 -0.05 -7.89 -0.02
CA SER A 23 0.26 -8.26 1.35
C SER A 23 1.32 -7.27 1.82
N ILE A 24 0.99 -6.48 2.84
CA ILE A 24 1.83 -5.39 3.33
C ILE A 24 2.20 -5.69 4.77
N GLU A 25 3.50 -5.76 5.01
CA GLU A 25 4.05 -5.96 6.34
C GLU A 25 4.37 -4.59 6.95
N LEU A 26 3.65 -4.27 8.03
CA LEU A 26 3.91 -3.10 8.84
C LEU A 26 4.64 -3.50 10.12
N THR A 27 5.32 -2.55 10.75
CA THR A 27 6.12 -2.79 11.98
C THR A 27 5.37 -3.54 13.09
N ASN A 28 4.05 -3.35 13.20
CA ASN A 28 3.22 -3.92 14.27
C ASN A 28 2.01 -4.72 13.77
N ARG A 29 1.83 -4.87 12.45
CA ARG A 29 0.66 -5.55 11.89
C ARG A 29 0.90 -5.98 10.46
N HIS A 30 0.16 -6.99 10.04
CA HIS A 30 0.07 -7.43 8.66
C HIS A 30 -1.26 -7.00 8.07
N ILE A 31 -1.25 -6.47 6.85
CA ILE A 31 -2.48 -6.04 6.14
C ILE A 31 -2.49 -6.68 4.76
N SER A 32 -3.58 -7.35 4.43
CA SER A 32 -3.81 -7.88 3.08
C SER A 32 -5.08 -7.29 2.47
N GLY A 33 -5.03 -6.97 1.18
CA GLY A 33 -6.20 -6.43 0.48
C GLY A 33 -5.88 -5.88 -0.90
N LEU A 34 -6.85 -5.22 -1.51
CA LEU A 34 -6.71 -4.56 -2.80
C LEU A 34 -6.25 -3.13 -2.60
N VAL A 35 -5.26 -2.68 -3.38
CA VAL A 35 -4.96 -1.24 -3.47
C VAL A 35 -6.16 -0.56 -4.11
N VAL A 36 -6.67 0.49 -3.48
CA VAL A 36 -7.78 1.31 -4.02
C VAL A 36 -7.38 2.76 -4.25
N GLY A 37 -6.17 3.15 -3.87
CA GLY A 37 -5.60 4.46 -4.18
C GLY A 37 -4.28 4.72 -3.48
N ILE A 38 -3.54 5.68 -4.02
CA ILE A 38 -2.31 6.24 -3.45
C ILE A 38 -2.40 7.76 -3.60
N GLN A 39 -2.42 8.50 -2.49
CA GLN A 39 -2.53 9.97 -2.53
C GLN A 39 -1.84 10.57 -1.30
N ASN A 40 -1.18 11.72 -1.45
CA ASN A 40 -0.61 12.49 -0.33
C ASN A 40 0.30 11.67 0.61
N ALA A 41 1.15 10.79 0.05
CA ALA A 41 1.97 9.86 0.83
C ALA A 41 1.15 8.89 1.74
N GLU A 42 -0.09 8.60 1.35
CA GLU A 42 -0.95 7.59 1.96
C GLU A 42 -1.34 6.51 0.94
N LEU A 43 -1.37 5.27 1.40
CA LEU A 43 -1.86 4.10 0.69
C LEU A 43 -3.21 3.67 1.27
N PHE A 44 -4.16 3.39 0.38
CA PHE A 44 -5.50 2.96 0.73
C PHE A 44 -5.68 1.50 0.31
N ILE A 45 -5.91 0.62 1.30
CA ILE A 45 -6.10 -0.82 1.09
C ILE A 45 -7.52 -1.21 1.48
N LYS A 46 -8.23 -1.86 0.57
CA LYS A 46 -9.54 -2.46 0.82
C LYS A 46 -9.38 -3.91 1.24
N GLY A 47 -9.68 -4.20 2.51
CA GLY A 47 -9.62 -5.54 3.08
C GLY A 47 -10.85 -6.41 2.74
N PRO A 48 -10.85 -7.69 3.15
CA PRO A 48 -11.90 -8.66 2.82
C PRO A 48 -13.28 -8.31 3.40
N ALA A 49 -13.33 -7.62 4.56
CA ALA A 49 -14.58 -7.12 5.14
C ALA A 49 -15.05 -5.80 4.50
N ASN A 50 -14.59 -5.47 3.30
CA ASN A 50 -14.91 -4.24 2.58
C ASN A 50 -14.47 -2.93 3.29
N GLN A 51 -13.65 -3.05 4.34
CA GLN A 51 -13.08 -1.95 5.10
C GLN A 51 -11.88 -1.33 4.38
N ILE A 52 -11.78 0.00 4.38
CA ILE A 52 -10.62 0.72 3.82
C ILE A 52 -9.67 1.10 4.94
N THR A 53 -8.43 0.59 4.86
CA THR A 53 -7.35 0.92 5.78
C THR A 53 -6.40 1.92 5.13
N LYS A 54 -6.09 3.00 5.83
CA LYS A 54 -5.12 4.01 5.41
C LYS A 54 -3.75 3.71 6.04
N ILE A 55 -2.69 3.77 5.23
CA ILE A 55 -1.31 3.52 5.66
C ILE A 55 -0.45 4.70 5.19
N SER A 56 0.16 5.43 6.12
CA SER A 56 1.05 6.56 5.80
C SER A 56 2.48 6.05 5.56
N PHE A 57 3.09 6.46 4.45
CA PHE A 57 4.49 6.13 4.12
C PHE A 57 5.47 6.89 5.02
N ASP A 58 5.11 8.09 5.49
CA ASP A 58 6.00 8.98 6.25
C ASP A 58 6.36 8.47 7.65
N LYS A 59 5.65 7.46 8.16
CA LYS A 59 5.85 6.97 9.53
C LYS A 59 6.89 5.84 9.68
N ASN A 60 7.73 5.55 8.68
CA ASN A 60 8.66 4.39 8.70
C ASN A 60 7.95 3.04 8.99
N GLN A 61 6.66 2.94 8.65
CA GLN A 61 5.84 1.79 9.05
C GLN A 61 5.89 0.64 8.04
N ILE A 62 6.33 0.87 6.81
CA ILE A 62 6.34 -0.12 5.74
C ILE A 62 7.76 -0.65 5.58
N ARG A 63 7.93 -1.97 5.67
CA ARG A 63 9.20 -2.68 5.51
C ARG A 63 9.21 -3.52 4.25
#